data_AF-A0A3N4II49-F1
#
_entry.id   AF-A0A3N4II49-F1
#
_cell.length_a   1.000
_cell.length_b   1.000
_cell.length_c   1.000
_cell.angle_alpha   90.00
_cell.angle_beta   90.00
_cell.angle_gamma   90.00
#
_symmetry.space_group_name_H-M   'P 1'
#
loop_
_entity.id
_entity.type
_entity.pdbx_description
1 polymer ?
#
loop_
_entity_poly.entity_id
_entity_poly.type
_entity_poly.pdbx_seq_one_letter_code
_entity_poly.pdbx_strand_id
1 'polypeptide(L)'
;MNGLDYKAGDLLKRFEYLHVHQGDLNQIESLLLVPLWTIDEHYNGPRDRHGCRTHLPPPLFPSVERYLHFYITNLEPYLFARLRLGHTEHIFIRLIAAQYLFLVDHLSSDEEEGIARRHGAGLLRENQIKLIKIVMQNIVEEVRVLLEHEKANDPQKDWIIGHLTLVVTVGSKAIVYLVGNDRFRSERLELLLLRYCDEEGRNEALRETLKKVNAAWYSVELEEL
;
A
#
# COMPACT_ATOMS: atom_id res chain seq x y z
N MET A 1 7.41 25.49 11.96
CA MET A 1 6.81 24.21 11.55
C MET A 1 6.06 23.65 12.75
N ASN A 2 4.74 23.79 12.78
CA ASN A 2 3.91 23.25 13.87
C ASN A 2 3.60 21.79 13.53
N GLY A 3 4.28 20.85 14.18
CA GLY A 3 3.98 19.43 14.07
C GLY A 3 2.60 19.16 14.65
N LEU A 4 1.62 18.88 13.79
CA LEU A 4 0.30 18.44 14.22
C LEU A 4 0.42 16.97 14.61
N ASP A 5 0.28 16.70 15.91
CA ASP A 5 0.29 15.37 16.51
C ASP A 5 -1.10 14.74 16.31
N TYR A 6 -1.28 14.03 15.19
CA TYR A 6 -2.53 13.34 14.87
C TYR A 6 -2.53 11.93 15.45
N LYS A 7 -3.58 11.55 16.18
CA LYS A 7 -3.78 10.16 16.61
C LYS A 7 -4.27 9.32 15.43
N ALA A 8 -3.86 8.05 15.31
CA ALA A 8 -4.33 7.11 14.28
C ALA A 8 -5.84 7.16 13.97
N GLY A 9 -6.68 7.31 15.00
CA GLY A 9 -8.14 7.41 14.84
C GLY A 9 -8.60 8.68 14.12
N ASP A 10 -7.85 9.77 14.20
CA ASP A 10 -8.15 11.02 13.50
C ASP A 10 -7.72 10.97 12.03
N LEU A 11 -6.68 10.18 11.70
CA LEU A 11 -6.26 9.93 10.32
C LEU A 11 -7.30 9.10 9.57
N LEU A 12 -7.86 8.07 10.20
CA LEU A 12 -8.96 7.26 9.64
C LEU A 12 -10.23 8.09 9.40
N LYS A 13 -10.63 8.93 10.37
CA LYS A 13 -11.78 9.84 10.19
C LYS A 13 -11.57 10.90 9.12
N ARG A 14 -10.34 11.41 8.97
CA ARG A 14 -10.01 12.37 7.92
C ARG A 14 -10.01 11.73 6.54
N PHE A 15 -9.65 10.46 6.46
CA PHE A 15 -9.70 9.66 5.25
C PHE A 15 -11.14 9.42 4.77
N GLU A 16 -12.07 9.18 5.70
CA GLU A 16 -13.53 9.19 5.44
C GLU A 16 -14.01 10.57 4.92
N TYR A 17 -13.47 11.66 5.48
CA TYR A 17 -13.87 13.04 5.13
C TYR A 17 -13.34 13.52 3.76
N LEU A 18 -12.11 13.14 3.37
CA LEU A 18 -11.48 13.57 2.10
C LEU A 18 -12.16 13.00 0.84
N HIS A 19 -13.01 11.97 0.97
CA HIS A 19 -13.74 11.34 -0.15
C HIS A 19 -15.09 12.00 -0.49
N VAL A 20 -15.53 13.03 0.25
CA VAL A 20 -16.87 13.63 0.11
C VAL A 20 -16.93 14.77 -0.93
N HIS A 21 -15.80 15.22 -1.49
CA HIS A 21 -15.76 16.37 -2.40
C HIS A 21 -14.98 16.13 -3.70
N GLN A 22 -15.57 15.39 -4.64
CA GLN A 22 -15.24 15.49 -6.07
C GLN A 22 -16.47 15.13 -6.91
N GLY A 23 -16.98 16.13 -7.64
CA GLY A 23 -18.10 15.98 -8.55
C GLY A 23 -17.63 15.86 -10.01
N ASP A 24 -18.27 14.93 -10.71
CA ASP A 24 -18.54 14.87 -12.16
C ASP A 24 -17.42 14.43 -13.13
N LEU A 25 -17.23 13.11 -13.30
CA LEU A 25 -16.56 12.46 -14.45
C LEU A 25 -17.17 11.05 -14.69
N ASN A 26 -18.45 11.02 -15.01
CA ASN A 26 -19.30 9.84 -15.12
C ASN A 26 -18.98 8.93 -16.33
N GLN A 27 -18.21 7.85 -16.13
CA GLN A 27 -18.45 6.47 -16.64
C GLN A 27 -17.26 5.52 -16.39
N ILE A 28 -16.06 6.04 -16.15
CA ILE A 28 -14.90 5.25 -15.67
C ILE A 28 -14.77 5.34 -14.12
N GLU A 29 -15.44 6.31 -13.50
CA GLU A 29 -15.42 6.55 -12.06
C GLU A 29 -16.08 5.45 -11.22
N SER A 30 -17.05 4.70 -11.73
CA SER A 30 -17.76 3.71 -10.88
C SER A 30 -16.89 2.52 -10.44
N LEU A 31 -15.77 2.26 -11.10
CA LEU A 31 -14.83 1.18 -10.75
C LEU A 31 -13.59 1.68 -9.99
N LEU A 32 -13.26 2.98 -10.07
CA LEU A 32 -12.04 3.57 -9.50
C LEU A 32 -12.30 4.62 -8.42
N LEU A 33 -13.56 5.05 -8.26
CA LEU A 33 -14.07 5.88 -7.16
C LEU A 33 -15.17 5.10 -6.43
N VAL A 34 -14.89 3.87 -6.00
CA VAL A 34 -15.67 3.33 -4.88
C VAL A 34 -15.28 4.22 -3.70
N PRO A 35 -16.18 5.09 -3.20
CA PRO A 35 -15.85 5.91 -2.07
C PRO A 35 -15.65 4.95 -0.90
N LEU A 36 -14.54 5.07 -0.16
CA LEU A 36 -14.26 4.18 0.98
C LEU A 36 -15.37 4.14 2.04
N TRP A 37 -16.34 5.06 2.01
CA TRP A 37 -17.56 5.01 2.82
C TRP A 37 -18.63 4.01 2.34
N THR A 38 -18.54 3.44 1.14
CA THR A 38 -19.46 2.35 0.71
C THR A 38 -19.16 0.99 1.35
N ILE A 39 -18.09 0.88 2.14
CA ILE A 39 -17.74 -0.34 2.87
C ILE A 39 -18.56 -0.49 4.16
N ASP A 40 -19.23 0.56 4.67
CA ASP A 40 -19.84 0.54 6.01
C ASP A 40 -21.39 0.43 6.03
N GLU A 41 -22.09 0.63 4.90
CA GLU A 41 -23.57 0.65 4.93
C GLU A 41 -24.24 -0.74 4.85
N HIS A 42 -23.50 -1.83 4.61
CA HIS A 42 -24.09 -3.16 4.39
C HIS A 42 -23.67 -4.26 5.37
N TYR A 43 -22.80 -3.99 6.35
CA TYR A 43 -22.43 -4.97 7.37
C TYR A 43 -23.15 -4.72 8.71
N ASN A 44 -24.34 -5.33 8.88
CA ASN A 44 -25.11 -5.34 10.14
C ASN A 44 -24.59 -6.39 11.15
N GLY A 45 -23.28 -6.57 11.25
CA GLY A 45 -22.68 -7.41 12.30
C GLY A 45 -22.90 -6.81 13.69
N PRO A 46 -22.89 -7.63 14.77
CA PRO A 46 -23.02 -7.11 16.13
C PRO A 46 -21.87 -6.13 16.42
N ARG A 47 -22.22 -4.85 16.50
CA ARG A 47 -21.31 -3.80 17.01
C ARG A 47 -20.80 -4.27 18.36
N ASP A 48 -19.48 -4.34 18.47
CA ASP A 48 -18.88 -4.44 19.78
C ASP A 48 -19.26 -3.20 20.60
N ARG A 49 -19.09 -3.24 21.93
CA ARG A 49 -19.53 -2.17 22.84
C ARG A 49 -18.88 -0.79 22.56
N HIS A 50 -17.97 -0.65 21.59
CA HIS A 50 -17.20 0.56 21.33
C HIS A 50 -17.40 1.16 19.92
N GLY A 51 -18.27 0.60 19.08
CA GLY A 51 -18.88 1.32 17.94
C GLY A 51 -18.01 1.62 16.72
N CYS A 52 -16.72 1.26 16.73
CA CYS A 52 -15.85 1.18 15.55
C CYS A 52 -14.68 0.27 15.93
N ARG A 53 -14.72 -1.00 15.52
CA ARG A 53 -13.54 -1.86 15.58
C ARG A 53 -12.98 -1.96 14.18
N THR A 54 -11.86 -1.27 13.94
CA THR A 54 -10.94 -1.74 12.92
C THR A 54 -10.57 -3.17 13.31
N HIS A 55 -10.83 -4.15 12.43
CA HIS A 55 -10.45 -5.54 12.69
C HIS A 55 -8.93 -5.77 12.53
N LEU A 56 -8.20 -4.70 12.22
CA LEU A 56 -6.77 -4.71 12.00
C LEU A 56 -6.02 -5.28 13.23
N PRO A 57 -5.11 -6.25 13.04
CA PRO A 57 -4.36 -6.86 14.13
C PRO A 57 -3.59 -5.81 14.97
N PRO A 58 -3.72 -5.81 16.31
CA PRO A 58 -3.04 -4.82 17.16
C PRO A 58 -1.53 -4.70 16.92
N PRO A 59 -0.78 -5.81 16.66
CA PRO A 59 0.64 -5.69 16.32
C PRO A 59 0.94 -4.87 15.06
N LEU A 60 -0.01 -4.74 14.13
CA LEU A 60 0.16 -4.02 12.86
C LEU A 60 -0.22 -2.53 12.95
N PHE A 61 -0.94 -2.10 13.99
CA PHE A 61 -1.39 -0.71 14.15
C PHE A 61 -0.29 0.34 13.92
N PRO A 62 0.90 0.25 14.56
CA PRO A 62 1.92 1.29 14.39
C PRO A 62 2.49 1.35 12.97
N SER A 63 2.51 0.22 12.26
CA SER A 63 3.00 0.18 10.88
C SER A 63 1.97 0.72 9.89
N VAL A 64 0.69 0.38 10.08
CA VAL A 64 -0.42 0.95 9.28
C VAL A 64 -0.53 2.46 9.51
N GLU A 65 -0.42 2.92 10.76
CA GLU A 65 -0.45 4.35 11.08
C GLU A 65 0.68 5.11 10.37
N ARG A 66 1.92 4.63 10.43
CA ARG A 66 3.06 5.25 9.71
C ARG A 66 2.86 5.24 8.20
N TYR A 67 2.31 4.15 7.66
CA TYR A 67 2.04 3.97 6.24
C TYR A 67 0.97 4.97 5.75
N LEU A 68 -0.17 5.07 6.44
CA LEU A 68 -1.22 6.06 6.17
C LEU A 68 -0.75 7.50 6.38
N HIS A 69 0.02 7.74 7.44
CA HIS A 69 0.57 9.07 7.69
C HIS A 69 1.46 9.51 6.54
N PHE A 70 2.35 8.63 6.03
CA PHE A 70 3.17 8.93 4.86
C PHE A 70 2.32 9.19 3.61
N TYR A 71 1.28 8.39 3.38
CA TYR A 71 0.34 8.63 2.27
C TYR A 71 -0.23 10.05 2.30
N ILE A 72 -0.86 10.43 3.42
CA ILE A 72 -1.55 11.72 3.56
C ILE A 72 -0.56 12.90 3.51
N THR A 73 0.61 12.75 4.12
CA THR A 73 1.55 13.88 4.26
C THR A 73 2.51 14.04 3.09
N ASN A 74 2.75 12.98 2.30
CA ASN A 74 3.75 13.00 1.23
C ASN A 74 3.19 12.55 -0.12
N LEU A 75 2.63 11.35 -0.19
CA LEU A 75 2.28 10.72 -1.48
C LEU A 75 1.02 11.34 -2.11
N GLU A 76 -0.07 11.50 -1.36
CA GLU A 76 -1.32 12.08 -1.88
C GLU A 76 -1.12 13.50 -2.42
N PRO A 77 -0.48 14.45 -1.69
CA PRO A 77 -0.22 15.79 -2.23
C PRO A 77 0.60 15.76 -3.52
N TYR A 78 1.57 14.85 -3.62
CA TYR A 78 2.39 14.67 -4.81
C TYR A 78 1.55 14.17 -6.00
N LEU A 79 0.77 13.09 -5.81
CA LEU A 79 -0.10 12.53 -6.83
C LEU A 79 -1.13 13.56 -7.32
N PHE A 80 -1.69 14.33 -6.40
CA PHE A 80 -2.66 15.38 -6.73
C PHE A 80 -2.05 16.56 -7.48
N ALA A 81 -0.81 16.96 -7.14
CA ALA A 81 -0.07 17.96 -7.90
C ALA A 81 0.17 17.50 -9.34
N ARG A 82 0.58 16.25 -9.55
CA ARG A 82 0.75 15.65 -10.88
C ARG A 82 -0.58 15.60 -11.65
N LEU A 83 -1.69 15.20 -11.03
CA LEU A 83 -3.01 15.22 -11.68
C LEU A 83 -3.40 16.61 -12.19
N ARG A 84 -3.13 17.65 -11.39
CA ARG A 84 -3.46 19.05 -11.75
C ARG A 84 -2.63 19.59 -12.92
N LEU A 85 -1.43 19.08 -13.13
CA LEU A 85 -0.57 19.46 -14.23
C LEU A 85 -1.01 18.86 -15.58
N GLY A 86 -2.08 18.03 -15.59
CA GLY A 86 -2.63 17.47 -16.82
C GLY A 86 -1.75 16.40 -17.45
N HIS A 87 -0.89 15.73 -16.66
CA HIS A 87 -0.11 14.60 -17.13
C HIS A 87 -1.05 13.50 -17.66
N THR A 88 -0.68 12.89 -18.78
CA THR A 88 -1.46 11.84 -19.47
C THR A 88 -1.64 10.59 -18.61
N GLU A 89 -0.82 10.44 -17.56
CA GLU A 89 -0.71 9.28 -16.67
C GLU A 89 -1.77 9.21 -15.56
N HIS A 90 -2.88 9.94 -15.71
CA HIS A 90 -3.96 9.99 -14.71
C HIS A 90 -4.46 8.62 -14.24
N ILE A 91 -4.48 7.62 -15.14
CA ILE A 91 -4.85 6.23 -14.81
C ILE A 91 -3.85 5.63 -13.81
N PHE A 92 -2.55 5.78 -14.05
CA PHE A 92 -1.51 5.26 -13.17
C PHE A 92 -1.51 5.96 -11.82
N ILE A 93 -1.73 7.28 -11.79
CA ILE A 93 -1.83 8.03 -10.53
C ILE A 93 -3.00 7.52 -9.68
N ARG A 94 -4.18 7.33 -10.29
CA ARG A 94 -5.34 6.73 -9.60
C ARG A 94 -5.05 5.30 -9.15
N LEU A 95 -4.37 4.51 -9.98
CA LEU A 95 -3.98 3.14 -9.65
C LEU A 95 -3.02 3.09 -8.46
N ILE A 96 -2.02 3.98 -8.39
CA ILE A 96 -1.10 4.08 -7.24
C ILE A 96 -1.89 4.37 -5.97
N ALA A 97 -2.77 5.39 -5.99
CA ALA A 97 -3.59 5.74 -4.85
C ALA A 97 -4.48 4.56 -4.41
N ALA A 98 -5.19 3.94 -5.35
CA ALA A 98 -6.06 2.80 -5.08
C ALA A 98 -5.28 1.62 -4.48
N GLN A 99 -4.13 1.25 -5.06
CA GLN A 99 -3.32 0.13 -4.59
C GLN A 99 -2.67 0.38 -3.22
N TYR A 100 -2.29 1.63 -2.94
CA TYR A 100 -1.74 2.01 -1.64
C TYR A 100 -2.81 1.86 -0.54
N LEU A 101 -4.04 2.29 -0.83
CA LEU A 101 -5.14 2.26 0.13
C LEU A 101 -5.78 0.87 0.24
N PHE A 102 -5.84 0.12 -0.86
CA PHE A 102 -6.30 -1.26 -0.90
C PHE A 102 -5.55 -2.15 0.09
N LEU A 103 -4.24 -1.93 0.26
CA LEU A 103 -3.47 -2.68 1.24
C LEU A 103 -4.01 -2.49 2.67
N VAL A 104 -4.36 -1.25 3.03
CA VAL A 104 -4.90 -0.94 4.37
C VAL A 104 -6.25 -1.61 4.56
N ASP A 105 -7.13 -1.48 3.57
CA ASP A 105 -8.45 -2.12 3.57
C ASP A 105 -8.33 -3.64 3.73
N HIS A 106 -7.46 -4.28 2.93
CA HIS A 106 -7.21 -5.72 3.00
C HIS A 106 -6.67 -6.18 4.36
N LEU A 107 -5.83 -5.36 5.03
CA LEU A 107 -5.33 -5.67 6.37
C LEU A 107 -6.41 -5.56 7.46
N SER A 108 -7.44 -4.75 7.23
CA SER A 108 -8.58 -4.56 8.13
C SER A 108 -9.82 -5.38 7.78
N SER A 109 -9.86 -6.01 6.60
CA SER A 109 -11.04 -6.72 6.10
C SER A 109 -11.28 -8.04 6.86
N ASP A 110 -12.55 -8.28 7.21
CA ASP A 110 -13.02 -9.54 7.85
C ASP A 110 -13.43 -10.60 6.80
N GLU A 111 -13.10 -10.38 5.53
CA GLU A 111 -13.29 -11.38 4.46
C GLU A 111 -12.53 -12.69 4.74
N GLU A 112 -12.93 -13.77 4.07
CA GLU A 112 -12.37 -15.12 4.28
C GLU A 112 -10.85 -15.18 4.16
N GLU A 113 -10.29 -14.39 3.25
CA GLU A 113 -8.87 -14.30 2.95
C GLU A 113 -8.17 -13.16 3.69
N GLY A 114 -8.91 -12.39 4.51
CA GLY A 114 -8.43 -11.21 5.21
C GLY A 114 -7.43 -11.52 6.33
N ILE A 115 -6.41 -10.68 6.46
CA ILE A 115 -5.39 -10.77 7.52
C ILE A 115 -6.01 -10.61 8.92
N ALA A 116 -7.00 -9.72 9.05
CA ALA A 116 -7.72 -9.49 10.30
C ALA A 116 -8.45 -10.74 10.79
N ARG A 117 -9.22 -11.41 9.91
CA ARG A 117 -9.89 -12.67 10.23
C ARG A 117 -8.90 -13.75 10.67
N ARG A 118 -7.79 -13.91 9.95
CA ARG A 118 -6.72 -14.86 10.31
C ARG A 118 -6.14 -14.59 11.69
N HIS A 119 -5.90 -13.33 12.03
CA HIS A 119 -5.43 -12.96 13.35
C HIS A 119 -6.46 -13.27 14.44
N GLY A 120 -7.74 -12.92 14.21
CA GLY A 120 -8.84 -13.23 15.13
C GLY A 120 -9.00 -14.73 15.38
N ALA A 121 -8.71 -15.56 14.38
CA ALA A 121 -8.70 -17.02 14.49
C ALA A 121 -7.40 -17.61 15.06
N GLY A 122 -6.39 -16.79 15.40
CA GLY A 122 -5.08 -17.26 15.87
C GLY A 122 -4.23 -17.96 14.80
N LEU A 123 -4.53 -17.74 13.51
CA LEU A 123 -3.83 -18.36 12.37
C LEU A 123 -2.71 -17.48 11.78
N LEU A 124 -2.56 -16.24 12.27
CA LEU A 124 -1.52 -15.31 11.85
C LEU A 124 -0.31 -15.41 12.80
N ARG A 125 0.82 -15.92 12.30
CA ARG A 125 2.05 -16.10 13.10
C ARG A 125 2.83 -14.80 13.26
N GLU A 126 3.63 -14.71 14.32
CA GLU A 126 4.52 -13.57 14.59
C GLU A 126 5.49 -13.28 13.43
N ASN A 127 6.03 -14.30 12.78
CA ASN A 127 6.94 -14.11 11.65
C ASN A 127 6.23 -13.52 10.42
N GLN A 128 4.96 -13.89 10.19
CA GLN A 128 4.15 -13.30 9.13
C GLN A 128 3.85 -11.83 9.43
N ILE A 129 3.52 -11.50 10.68
CA ILE A 129 3.35 -10.10 11.13
C ILE A 129 4.63 -9.30 10.88
N LYS A 130 5.80 -9.84 11.22
CA LYS A 130 7.09 -9.19 10.94
C LYS A 130 7.33 -8.96 9.45
N LEU A 131 7.06 -9.96 8.60
CA LEU A 131 7.19 -9.84 7.15
C LEU A 131 6.27 -8.74 6.59
N ILE A 132 5.00 -8.69 7.03
CA ILE A 132 4.06 -7.62 6.62
C ILE A 132 4.64 -6.25 6.98
N LYS A 133 5.14 -6.07 8.20
CA LYS A 133 5.75 -4.81 8.64
C LYS A 133 6.95 -4.41 7.78
N ILE A 134 7.83 -5.36 7.47
CA ILE A 134 9.00 -5.13 6.62
C ILE A 134 8.57 -4.68 5.22
N VAL A 135 7.60 -5.36 4.61
CA VAL A 135 7.12 -5.00 3.26
C VAL A 135 6.48 -3.60 3.27
N MET A 136 5.63 -3.29 4.24
CA MET A 136 5.03 -1.95 4.36
C MET A 136 6.07 -0.86 4.53
N GLN A 137 7.08 -1.09 5.37
CA GLN A 137 8.18 -0.15 5.57
C GLN A 137 8.99 0.02 4.27
N ASN A 138 9.29 -1.06 3.56
CA ASN A 138 10.02 -0.99 2.29
C ASN A 138 9.25 -0.22 1.22
N ILE A 139 7.92 -0.39 1.12
CA ILE A 139 7.09 0.42 0.20
C ILE A 139 7.24 1.91 0.53
N VAL A 140 7.13 2.29 1.80
CA VAL A 140 7.26 3.70 2.23
C VAL A 140 8.64 4.26 1.91
N GLU A 141 9.70 3.53 2.24
CA GLU A 141 11.08 4.00 2.02
C GLU A 141 11.41 4.09 0.52
N GLU A 142 11.01 3.10 -0.29
CA GLU A 142 11.24 3.14 -1.73
C GLU A 142 10.45 4.26 -2.41
N VAL A 143 9.18 4.45 -2.04
CA VAL A 143 8.39 5.58 -2.53
C VAL A 143 9.03 6.91 -2.11
N ARG A 144 9.50 7.03 -0.86
CA ARG A 144 10.18 8.26 -0.40
C ARG A 144 11.41 8.57 -1.25
N VAL A 145 12.28 7.59 -1.49
CA VAL A 145 13.47 7.74 -2.32
C VAL A 145 13.11 8.17 -3.75
N LEU A 146 12.06 7.59 -4.33
CA LEU A 146 11.56 7.98 -5.65
C LEU A 146 11.11 9.47 -5.67
N LEU A 147 10.31 9.89 -4.69
CA LEU A 147 9.86 11.28 -4.58
C LEU A 147 11.02 12.25 -4.36
N GLU A 148 12.01 11.89 -3.56
CA GLU A 148 13.23 12.70 -3.35
C GLU A 148 14.08 12.79 -4.60
N HIS A 149 14.23 11.68 -5.32
CA HIS A 149 14.98 11.64 -6.57
C HIS A 149 14.34 12.54 -7.62
N GLU A 150 13.03 12.53 -7.77
CA GLU A 150 12.32 13.44 -8.67
C GLU A 150 12.49 14.91 -8.26
N LYS A 151 12.36 15.23 -6.97
CA LYS A 151 12.58 16.60 -6.46
C LYS A 151 13.99 17.12 -6.76
N ALA A 152 14.99 16.24 -6.73
CA ALA A 152 16.37 16.57 -7.03
C ALA A 152 16.67 16.66 -8.54
N ASN A 153 15.84 16.03 -9.37
CA ASN A 153 15.99 15.98 -10.82
C ASN A 153 14.88 16.80 -11.50
N ASP A 154 14.84 16.77 -12.84
CA ASP A 154 13.77 17.42 -13.61
C ASP A 154 12.40 16.81 -13.24
N PRO A 155 11.45 17.60 -12.69
CA PRO A 155 10.13 17.13 -12.24
C PRO A 155 9.22 16.59 -13.35
N GLN A 156 9.60 16.71 -14.62
CA GLN A 156 8.76 16.30 -15.76
C GLN A 156 9.02 14.87 -16.23
N LYS A 157 9.82 14.08 -15.51
CA LYS A 157 10.13 12.72 -15.93
C LYS A 157 9.01 11.74 -15.56
N ASP A 158 8.31 11.25 -16.57
CA ASP A 158 7.20 10.29 -16.49
C ASP A 158 7.61 8.90 -15.94
N TRP A 159 8.89 8.52 -16.05
CA TRP A 159 9.37 7.21 -15.56
C TRP A 159 9.11 6.99 -14.06
N ILE A 160 8.98 8.05 -13.27
CA ILE A 160 8.75 7.98 -11.84
C ILE A 160 7.39 7.36 -11.51
N ILE A 161 6.34 7.67 -12.28
CA ILE A 161 5.00 7.14 -12.07
C ILE A 161 4.97 5.64 -12.34
N GLY A 162 5.68 5.19 -13.38
CA GLY A 162 5.88 3.77 -13.65
C GLY A 162 6.55 3.03 -12.47
N HIS A 163 7.59 3.62 -11.89
CA HIS A 163 8.29 3.03 -10.74
C HIS A 163 7.45 3.04 -9.46
N LEU A 164 6.73 4.14 -9.18
CA LEU A 164 5.80 4.20 -8.06
C LEU A 164 4.70 3.13 -8.18
N THR A 165 4.14 2.97 -9.38
CA THR A 165 3.15 1.94 -9.67
C THR A 165 3.71 0.54 -9.39
N LEU A 166 4.94 0.27 -9.83
CA LEU A 166 5.61 -1.00 -9.62
C LEU A 166 5.84 -1.29 -8.13
N VAL A 167 6.45 -0.35 -7.40
CA VAL A 167 6.77 -0.49 -5.96
C VAL A 167 5.51 -0.80 -5.15
N VAL A 168 4.46 -0.01 -5.35
CA VAL A 168 3.20 -0.19 -4.61
C VAL A 168 2.53 -1.51 -5.01
N THR A 169 2.46 -1.82 -6.30
CA THR A 169 1.81 -3.06 -6.78
C THR A 169 2.53 -4.31 -6.28
N VAL A 170 3.85 -4.37 -6.41
CA VAL A 170 4.65 -5.54 -5.99
C VAL A 170 4.60 -5.71 -4.48
N GLY A 171 4.74 -4.61 -3.72
CA GLY A 171 4.65 -4.64 -2.27
C GLY A 171 3.28 -5.10 -1.76
N SER A 172 2.20 -4.55 -2.32
CA SER A 172 0.83 -4.97 -1.97
C SER A 172 0.60 -6.44 -2.34
N LYS A 173 1.04 -6.89 -3.52
CA LYS A 173 0.93 -8.30 -3.93
C LYS A 173 1.73 -9.25 -3.04
N ALA A 174 2.91 -8.84 -2.55
CA ALA A 174 3.68 -9.65 -1.61
C ALA A 174 2.94 -9.85 -0.28
N ILE A 175 2.22 -8.84 0.20
CA ILE A 175 1.40 -8.99 1.41
C ILE A 175 0.18 -9.86 1.12
N VAL A 176 -0.59 -9.55 0.07
CA VAL A 176 -1.88 -10.22 -0.22
C VAL A 176 -1.66 -11.67 -0.66
N TYR A 177 -0.85 -11.88 -1.71
CA TYR A 177 -0.76 -13.18 -2.38
C TYR A 177 0.34 -14.09 -1.83
N LEU A 178 1.32 -13.56 -1.11
CA LEU A 178 2.36 -14.37 -0.49
C LEU A 178 2.14 -14.53 1.01
N VAL A 179 2.20 -13.45 1.80
CA VAL A 179 2.16 -13.57 3.28
C VAL A 179 0.75 -13.84 3.81
N GLY A 180 -0.25 -13.17 3.24
CA GLY A 180 -1.66 -13.26 3.59
C GLY A 180 -2.38 -14.47 3.02
N ASN A 181 -1.76 -15.17 2.07
CA ASN A 181 -2.31 -16.37 1.49
C ASN A 181 -2.41 -17.52 2.51
N ASP A 182 -3.54 -18.22 2.50
CA ASP A 182 -3.86 -19.33 3.40
C ASP A 182 -2.96 -20.57 3.18
N ARG A 183 -2.39 -20.71 1.98
CA ARG A 183 -1.44 -21.77 1.62
C ARG A 183 -0.01 -21.48 2.08
N PHE A 184 0.30 -20.23 2.44
CA PHE A 184 1.59 -19.88 3.00
C PHE A 184 1.69 -20.30 4.48
N ARG A 185 2.02 -21.59 4.67
CA ARG A 185 2.09 -22.27 5.97
C ARG A 185 3.50 -22.71 6.39
N SER A 186 4.52 -22.38 5.59
CA SER A 186 5.89 -22.84 5.83
C SER A 186 6.64 -21.90 6.78
N GLU A 187 6.65 -22.22 8.06
CA GLU A 187 7.43 -21.49 9.08
C GLU A 187 8.93 -21.44 8.73
N ARG A 188 9.48 -22.51 8.16
CA ARG A 188 10.87 -22.53 7.69
C ARG A 188 11.12 -21.48 6.60
N LEU A 189 10.19 -21.31 5.66
CA LEU A 189 10.32 -20.31 4.61
C LEU A 189 10.20 -18.89 5.19
N GLU A 190 9.31 -18.67 6.16
CA GLU A 190 9.21 -17.39 6.87
C GLU A 190 10.53 -17.01 7.55
N LEU A 191 11.16 -17.95 8.27
CA LEU A 191 12.45 -17.71 8.91
C LEU A 191 13.57 -17.43 7.90
N LEU A 192 13.57 -18.11 6.75
CA LEU A 192 14.53 -17.84 5.68
C LEU A 192 14.34 -16.44 5.09
N LEU A 193 13.10 -16.03 4.84
CA LEU A 193 12.79 -14.68 4.36
C LEU A 193 13.19 -13.61 5.38
N LEU A 194 12.90 -13.81 6.66
CA LEU A 194 13.31 -12.87 7.71
C LEU A 194 14.84 -12.76 7.81
N ARG A 195 15.56 -13.89 7.81
CA ARG A 195 17.03 -13.87 7.79
C ARG A 195 17.57 -13.16 6.55
N TYR A 196 16.95 -13.40 5.40
CA TYR A 196 17.32 -12.72 4.17
C TYR A 196 17.11 -11.20 4.27
N CYS A 197 16.02 -10.75 4.89
CA CYS A 197 15.79 -9.34 5.17
C CYS A 197 16.80 -8.75 6.16
N ASP A 198 17.28 -9.53 7.13
CA ASP A 198 18.25 -9.09 8.15
C ASP A 198 19.71 -9.09 7.65
N GLU A 199 20.03 -9.80 6.56
CA GLU A 199 21.39 -9.87 6.02
C GLU A 199 21.81 -8.56 5.33
N GLU A 200 22.53 -7.70 6.05
CA GLU A 200 23.14 -6.48 5.48
C GLU A 200 24.06 -6.82 4.29
N GLY A 201 23.86 -6.12 3.16
CA GLY A 201 24.73 -6.18 1.98
C GLY A 201 24.51 -7.36 1.02
N ARG A 202 23.82 -8.44 1.40
CA ARG A 202 23.49 -9.53 0.45
C ARG A 202 22.36 -9.18 -0.53
N ASN A 203 21.57 -8.18 -0.19
CA ASN A 203 20.41 -7.77 -0.97
C ASN A 203 20.79 -6.98 -2.23
N GLU A 204 21.99 -6.41 -2.30
CA GLU A 204 22.37 -5.54 -3.42
C GLU A 204 22.54 -6.35 -4.72
N ALA A 205 23.25 -7.48 -4.66
CA ALA A 205 23.43 -8.33 -5.85
C ALA A 205 22.10 -8.90 -6.37
N LEU A 206 21.17 -9.28 -5.48
CA LEU A 206 19.85 -9.74 -5.90
C LEU A 206 19.01 -8.57 -6.44
N ARG A 207 19.03 -7.40 -5.78
CA ARG A 207 18.34 -6.19 -6.26
C ARG A 207 18.80 -5.84 -7.67
N GLU A 208 20.11 -5.83 -7.92
CA GLU A 208 20.65 -5.57 -9.25
C GLU A 208 20.25 -6.65 -10.27
N THR A 209 20.20 -7.91 -9.85
CA THR A 209 19.70 -9.00 -10.71
C THR A 209 18.22 -8.82 -11.04
N LEU A 210 17.38 -8.51 -10.06
CA LEU A 210 15.95 -8.30 -10.23
C LEU A 210 15.67 -7.04 -11.07
N LYS A 211 16.44 -5.96 -10.88
CA LYS A 211 16.37 -4.78 -11.73
C LYS A 211 16.66 -5.14 -13.19
N LYS A 212 17.69 -5.94 -13.46
CA LYS A 212 18.02 -6.39 -14.82
C LYS A 212 16.92 -7.27 -15.41
N VAL A 213 16.39 -8.22 -14.64
CA VAL A 213 15.30 -9.10 -15.09
C VAL A 213 14.05 -8.29 -15.38
N ASN A 214 13.66 -7.39 -14.48
CA ASN A 214 12.50 -6.53 -14.68
C ASN A 214 12.71 -5.59 -15.87
N ALA A 215 13.87 -4.96 -16.00
CA ALA A 215 14.19 -4.10 -17.14
C ALA A 215 14.13 -4.86 -18.46
N ALA A 216 14.66 -6.08 -18.52
CA ALA A 216 14.58 -6.94 -19.70
C ALA A 216 13.12 -7.33 -20.03
N TRP A 217 12.32 -7.61 -19.01
CA TRP A 217 10.91 -7.96 -19.19
C TRP A 217 10.11 -6.78 -19.75
N TYR A 218 10.31 -5.59 -19.20
CA TYR A 218 9.65 -4.36 -19.67
C TYR A 218 10.19 -3.83 -20.99
N SER A 219 11.47 -4.04 -21.32
CA SER A 219 12.01 -3.67 -22.63
C SER A 219 11.46 -4.55 -23.75
N VAL A 220 11.23 -5.84 -23.46
CA VAL A 220 10.63 -6.77 -24.43
C VAL A 220 9.17 -6.39 -24.70
N GLU A 221 8.38 -6.03 -23.68
CA GLU A 221 7.00 -5.57 -23.88
C GLU A 221 6.88 -4.24 -24.65
N LEU A 222 7.91 -3.39 -24.61
CA LEU A 222 7.92 -2.10 -25.32
C LEU A 222 8.35 -2.19 -26.80
N GLU A 223 9.09 -3.23 -27.19
CA GLU A 223 9.46 -3.46 -28.59
C GLU A 223 8.36 -4.17 -29.39
N GLU A 224 7.39 -4.79 -28.70
CA GLU A 224 6.28 -5.53 -29.31
C GLU A 224 4.96 -4.72 -29.46
N LEU A 225 4.94 -3.45 -29.01
CA LEU A 225 3.81 -2.52 -29.09
C LEU A 225 4.05 -1.39 -30.12
#